data_AF-A0A957XWX3-F1
#
_entry.id   AF-A0A957XWX3-F1
#
_cell.length_a   1.000
_cell.length_b   1.000
_cell.length_c   1.000
_cell.angle_alpha   90.00
_cell.angle_beta   90.00
_cell.angle_gamma   90.00
#
_symmetry.space_group_name_H-M   'P 1'
#
loop_
_entity.id
_entity.type
_entity.pdbx_description
1 polymer ?
#
loop_
_entity_poly.entity_id
_entity_poly.type
_entity_poly.pdbx_seq_one_letter_code
_entity_poly.pdbx_strand_id
1 'polypeptide(L)'
;CIETIVRKQEEKGDVAYSPIPYVLGGAVVLGLQALAGHPEIVVITLLVAGFYSLLRLLVLWRRIGALGRAARLAGWLLVLVVIGIALGAIQIVPLFELVSTSFREGSASYDQVVGWAWPVRQLITFLLPDFFGNPSHHGWFDPYVGAWRAAGPNAAGQPVRDVFWGVKNYVEGGNYLGVMTLALAGVAVVYAAAQAIFGRKRREGSEGKAGKEGKAENQALHPPSAARHPLPAPQLWILAALALMSLLFAFGTPLYAVLFYGVPGYKQLHSAFRWVFPYTLAMTALAGFGMQIVLNRLHTGGTGGRGRSIVRVLGGVLFLAGAATLLAALLSLLVPDPFFAVGQRIVDSSDLARNVFANGRDFWSYQWRHVLHLGLLGLLTGGWLLLAARDGSRTPRQQRQLRWSVILPAAAAAILMLDLFLVLGNFNPASDPDLLQVTPPSVAFLQDDPSLFRVTTFEGEGTSKTLNANTPWMAGLQDVRGYDSIIPRQYVQYMQAIEPQGQLLYNRISPFYDPASL
;
A
#
# COMPACT_ATOMS: atom_id res chain seq x y z
N CYS A 1 3.67 3.36 -19.58
CA CYS A 1 3.93 2.87 -20.96
C CYS A 1 2.79 2.03 -21.54
N ILE A 2 2.38 0.92 -20.89
CA ILE A 2 1.36 -0.01 -21.39
C ILE A 2 0.07 0.71 -21.83
N GLU A 3 -0.52 1.53 -20.95
CA GLU A 3 -1.78 2.22 -21.27
C GLU A 3 -1.64 3.16 -22.47
N THR A 4 -0.52 3.89 -22.59
CA THR A 4 -0.27 4.77 -23.73
C THR A 4 -0.15 3.98 -25.04
N ILE A 5 0.49 2.81 -25.02
CA ILE A 5 0.62 1.92 -26.17
C ILE A 5 -0.76 1.45 -26.66
N VAL A 6 -1.57 0.92 -25.73
CA VAL A 6 -2.90 0.40 -26.06
C VAL A 6 -3.84 1.52 -26.49
N ARG A 7 -3.85 2.66 -25.77
CA ARG A 7 -4.70 3.81 -26.09
C ARG A 7 -4.39 4.39 -27.47
N LYS A 8 -3.12 4.54 -27.84
CA LYS A 8 -2.74 5.01 -29.18
C LYS A 8 -3.19 4.07 -30.28
N GLN A 9 -3.20 2.76 -30.04
CA GLN A 9 -3.76 1.81 -31.00
C GLN A 9 -5.29 1.93 -31.07
N GLU A 10 -5.99 2.14 -29.94
CA GLU A 10 -7.44 2.42 -29.95
C GLU A 10 -7.76 3.69 -30.76
N GLU A 11 -6.99 4.76 -30.59
CA GLU A 11 -7.15 6.03 -31.33
C GLU A 11 -6.93 5.86 -32.84
N LYS A 12 -6.02 4.96 -33.25
CA LYS A 12 -5.70 4.67 -34.66
C LYS A 12 -6.59 3.61 -35.31
N GLY A 13 -7.45 2.94 -34.54
CA GLY A 13 -8.30 1.86 -35.04
C GLY A 13 -7.49 0.71 -35.62
N ASP A 14 -7.87 0.24 -36.82
CA ASP A 14 -7.19 -0.87 -37.50
C ASP A 14 -5.91 -0.45 -38.26
N VAL A 15 -5.39 0.77 -38.07
CA VAL A 15 -4.10 1.16 -38.66
C VAL A 15 -2.95 0.67 -37.78
N ALA A 16 -1.89 0.14 -38.41
CA ALA A 16 -0.70 -0.31 -37.71
C ALA A 16 0.00 0.83 -36.96
N TYR A 17 0.37 0.58 -35.70
CA TYR A 17 1.14 1.50 -34.87
C TYR A 17 2.44 0.84 -34.41
N SER A 18 3.52 1.63 -34.38
CA SER A 18 4.80 1.22 -33.82
C SER A 18 5.00 1.85 -32.43
N PRO A 19 5.00 1.07 -31.35
CA PRO A 19 5.10 1.58 -29.98
C PRO A 19 6.54 1.76 -29.46
N ILE A 20 7.56 1.69 -30.33
CA ILE A 20 8.99 1.57 -29.96
C ILE A 20 9.43 2.52 -28.83
N PRO A 21 9.15 3.84 -28.85
CA PRO A 21 9.62 4.73 -27.77
C PRO A 21 9.07 4.36 -26.39
N TYR A 22 7.83 3.89 -26.32
CA TYR A 22 7.19 3.47 -25.07
C TYR A 22 7.66 2.09 -24.62
N VAL A 23 8.00 1.21 -25.57
CA VAL A 23 8.61 -0.09 -25.30
C VAL A 23 9.99 0.11 -24.68
N LEU A 24 10.84 0.94 -25.30
CA LEU A 24 12.18 1.24 -24.76
C LEU A 24 12.11 1.92 -23.40
N GLY A 25 11.26 2.94 -23.23
CA GLY A 25 11.10 3.61 -21.94
C GLY A 25 10.58 2.66 -20.84
N GLY A 26 9.65 1.75 -21.16
CA GLY A 26 9.18 0.74 -20.22
C GLY A 26 10.24 -0.32 -19.88
N ALA A 27 11.03 -0.73 -20.86
CA ALA A 27 12.13 -1.67 -20.68
C ALA A 27 13.23 -1.09 -19.78
N VAL A 28 13.60 0.17 -19.97
CA VAL A 28 14.57 0.87 -19.10
C VAL A 28 14.07 0.92 -17.65
N VAL A 29 12.81 1.29 -17.43
CA VAL A 29 12.22 1.31 -16.08
C VAL A 29 12.25 -0.09 -15.43
N LEU A 30 11.87 -1.12 -16.18
CA LEU A 30 11.93 -2.51 -15.69
C LEU A 30 13.37 -2.97 -15.42
N GLY A 31 14.33 -2.61 -16.27
CA GLY A 31 15.74 -2.92 -16.08
C GLY A 31 16.33 -2.24 -14.86
N LEU A 32 16.05 -0.95 -14.64
CA LEU A 32 16.44 -0.24 -13.42
C LEU A 32 15.83 -0.88 -12.18
N GLN A 33 14.57 -1.30 -12.25
CA GLN A 33 13.93 -2.02 -11.15
C GLN A 33 14.61 -3.36 -10.87
N ALA A 34 14.99 -4.11 -11.91
CA ALA A 34 15.72 -5.37 -11.78
C ALA A 34 17.10 -5.18 -11.14
N LEU A 35 17.81 -4.11 -11.51
CA LEU A 35 19.11 -3.76 -10.94
C LEU A 35 19.05 -3.34 -9.47
N ALA A 36 17.87 -2.97 -8.95
CA ALA A 36 17.70 -2.62 -7.53
C ALA A 36 17.83 -3.83 -6.57
N GLY A 37 18.01 -5.05 -7.07
CA GLY A 37 18.31 -6.23 -6.24
C GLY A 37 17.13 -6.80 -5.44
N HIS A 38 15.90 -6.41 -5.78
CA HIS A 38 14.68 -6.87 -5.10
C HIS A 38 13.81 -7.72 -6.04
N PRO A 39 14.15 -9.01 -6.26
CA PRO A 39 13.50 -9.86 -7.27
C PRO A 39 11.99 -10.01 -7.04
N GLU A 40 11.55 -10.04 -5.77
CA GLU A 40 10.13 -10.12 -5.43
C GLU A 40 9.30 -8.97 -6.00
N ILE A 41 9.82 -7.74 -5.89
CA ILE A 41 9.12 -6.55 -6.37
C ILE A 41 9.08 -6.56 -7.90
N VAL A 42 10.12 -7.09 -8.56
CA VAL A 42 10.13 -7.31 -10.02
C VAL A 42 9.04 -8.30 -10.42
N VAL A 43 8.92 -9.43 -9.73
CA VAL A 43 7.87 -10.43 -9.99
C VAL A 43 6.48 -9.82 -9.79
N ILE A 44 6.23 -9.08 -8.69
CA ILE A 44 4.96 -8.39 -8.47
C ILE A 44 4.68 -7.38 -9.59
N THR A 45 5.66 -6.56 -10.00
CA THR A 45 5.50 -5.63 -11.13
C THR A 45 5.12 -6.37 -12.41
N LEU A 46 5.79 -7.47 -12.74
CA LEU A 46 5.49 -8.26 -13.93
C LEU A 46 4.09 -8.87 -13.88
N LEU A 47 3.67 -9.40 -12.74
CA LEU A 47 2.32 -9.95 -12.55
C LEU A 47 1.25 -8.86 -12.74
N VAL A 48 1.46 -7.69 -12.13
CA VAL A 48 0.53 -6.56 -12.22
C VAL A 48 0.48 -5.99 -13.63
N ALA A 49 1.65 -5.81 -14.26
CA ALA A 49 1.78 -5.35 -15.64
C ALA A 49 1.15 -6.36 -16.62
N GLY A 50 1.36 -7.66 -16.41
CA GLY A 50 0.76 -8.74 -17.19
C GLY A 50 -0.76 -8.76 -17.06
N PHE A 51 -1.28 -8.71 -15.83
CA PHE A 51 -2.72 -8.61 -15.54
C PHE A 51 -3.35 -7.40 -16.26
N TYR A 52 -2.76 -6.21 -16.07
CA TYR A 52 -3.25 -4.99 -16.69
C TYR A 52 -3.19 -5.06 -18.23
N SER A 53 -2.08 -5.56 -18.78
CA SER A 53 -1.89 -5.71 -20.23
C SER A 53 -2.91 -6.66 -20.83
N LEU A 54 -3.11 -7.83 -20.21
CA LEU A 54 -4.07 -8.83 -20.67
C LEU A 54 -5.48 -8.24 -20.76
N LEU A 55 -5.96 -7.64 -19.67
CA LEU A 55 -7.32 -7.07 -19.66
C LEU A 55 -7.46 -5.90 -20.62
N ARG A 56 -6.43 -5.04 -20.75
CA ARG A 56 -6.46 -3.93 -21.71
C ARG A 56 -6.44 -4.40 -23.16
N LEU A 57 -5.68 -5.44 -23.49
CA LEU A 57 -5.65 -6.04 -24.82
C LEU A 57 -6.97 -6.76 -25.16
N LEU A 58 -7.63 -7.40 -24.18
CA LEU A 58 -8.97 -7.96 -24.38
C LEU A 58 -10.01 -6.87 -24.66
N VAL A 59 -9.93 -5.74 -23.94
CA VAL A 59 -10.79 -4.57 -24.20
C VAL A 59 -10.50 -3.98 -25.59
N LEU A 60 -9.23 -3.84 -25.96
CA LEU A 60 -8.81 -3.39 -27.30
C LEU A 60 -9.38 -4.29 -28.39
N TRP A 61 -9.21 -5.61 -28.25
CA TRP A 61 -9.71 -6.59 -29.21
C TRP A 61 -11.22 -6.46 -29.37
N ARG A 62 -11.98 -6.37 -28.27
CA ARG A 62 -13.44 -6.18 -28.32
C ARG A 62 -13.88 -4.85 -28.94
N ARG A 63 -13.06 -3.79 -28.83
CA ARG A 63 -13.36 -2.46 -29.37
C ARG A 63 -13.07 -2.34 -30.87
N ILE A 64 -11.95 -2.87 -31.32
CA ILE A 64 -11.50 -2.76 -32.72
C ILE A 64 -12.02 -3.94 -33.56
N GLY A 65 -12.25 -5.10 -32.94
CA GLY A 65 -12.65 -6.34 -33.64
C GLY A 65 -11.48 -7.10 -34.27
N ALA A 66 -10.25 -6.59 -34.18
CA ALA A 66 -9.08 -7.17 -34.85
C ALA A 66 -8.14 -7.88 -33.84
N LEU A 67 -8.19 -9.22 -33.78
CA LEU A 67 -7.34 -10.02 -32.89
C LEU A 67 -5.84 -9.85 -33.22
N GLY A 68 -5.50 -9.75 -34.51
CA GLY A 68 -4.12 -9.57 -34.96
C GLY A 68 -3.46 -8.29 -34.41
N ARG A 69 -4.24 -7.23 -34.18
CA ARG A 69 -3.73 -5.98 -33.58
C ARG A 69 -3.41 -6.15 -32.10
N ALA A 70 -4.30 -6.81 -31.36
CA ALA A 70 -4.07 -7.14 -29.96
C ALA A 70 -2.87 -8.08 -29.80
N ALA A 71 -2.76 -9.12 -30.64
CA ALA A 71 -1.64 -10.05 -30.64
C ALA A 71 -0.30 -9.36 -30.97
N ARG A 72 -0.29 -8.45 -31.96
CA ARG A 72 0.92 -7.65 -32.29
C ARG A 72 1.36 -6.79 -31.11
N LEU A 73 0.43 -6.14 -30.41
CA LEU A 73 0.79 -5.37 -29.22
C LEU A 73 1.23 -6.25 -28.06
N ALA A 74 0.64 -7.44 -27.89
CA ALA A 74 1.14 -8.42 -26.92
C ALA A 74 2.61 -8.78 -27.21
N GLY A 75 2.97 -8.99 -28.47
CA GLY A 75 4.36 -9.18 -28.90
C GLY A 75 5.28 -8.01 -28.51
N TRP A 76 4.86 -6.77 -28.74
CA TRP A 76 5.63 -5.59 -28.32
C TRP A 76 5.78 -5.46 -26.81
N LEU A 77 4.76 -5.82 -26.04
CA LEU A 77 4.83 -5.82 -24.57
C LEU A 77 5.71 -6.96 -24.06
N LEU A 78 5.77 -8.10 -24.75
CA LEU A 78 6.73 -9.16 -24.45
C LEU A 78 8.17 -8.69 -24.74
N VAL A 79 8.40 -8.02 -25.87
CA VAL A 79 9.71 -7.42 -26.19
C VAL A 79 10.15 -6.41 -25.12
N LEU A 80 9.22 -5.59 -24.60
CA LEU A 80 9.49 -4.69 -23.46
C LEU A 80 10.03 -5.47 -22.26
N VAL A 81 9.36 -6.56 -21.87
CA VAL A 81 9.76 -7.39 -20.73
C VAL A 81 11.12 -8.04 -20.98
N VAL A 82 11.32 -8.63 -22.16
CA VAL A 82 12.59 -9.30 -22.52
C VAL A 82 13.76 -8.32 -22.45
N ILE A 83 13.63 -7.13 -23.08
CA ILE A 83 14.69 -6.11 -23.03
C ILE A 83 14.91 -5.64 -21.59
N GLY A 84 13.84 -5.38 -20.83
CA GLY A 84 13.98 -4.92 -19.45
C GLY A 84 14.67 -5.92 -18.54
N ILE A 85 14.33 -7.22 -18.63
CA ILE A 85 15.02 -8.26 -17.88
C ILE A 85 16.46 -8.45 -18.37
N ALA A 86 16.72 -8.36 -19.68
CA ALA A 86 18.07 -8.44 -20.22
C ALA A 86 18.97 -7.31 -19.71
N LEU A 87 18.45 -6.08 -19.58
CA LEU A 87 19.18 -4.96 -18.96
C LEU A 87 19.54 -5.22 -17.49
N GLY A 88 18.72 -5.98 -16.77
CA GLY A 88 18.97 -6.40 -15.39
C GLY A 88 19.73 -7.72 -15.26
N ALA A 89 20.13 -8.36 -16.36
CA ALA A 89 20.70 -9.71 -16.35
C ALA A 89 22.01 -9.80 -15.54
N ILE A 90 22.81 -8.73 -15.54
CA ILE A 90 24.05 -8.63 -14.75
C ILE A 90 23.81 -8.80 -13.25
N GLN A 91 22.61 -8.48 -12.76
CA GLN A 91 22.20 -8.69 -11.37
C GLN A 91 21.41 -10.00 -11.20
N ILE A 92 20.47 -10.29 -12.12
CA ILE A 92 19.55 -11.43 -12.00
C ILE A 92 20.25 -12.77 -12.18
N VAL A 93 21.21 -12.89 -13.11
CA VAL A 93 21.86 -14.17 -13.40
C VAL A 93 22.73 -14.63 -12.21
N PRO A 94 23.66 -13.83 -11.66
CA PRO A 94 24.43 -14.24 -10.48
C PRO A 94 23.54 -14.50 -9.26
N LEU A 95 22.47 -13.71 -9.10
CA LEU A 95 21.47 -13.92 -8.05
C LEU A 95 20.81 -15.28 -8.18
N PHE A 96 20.40 -15.68 -9.39
CA PHE A 96 19.78 -16.98 -9.64
C PHE A 96 20.74 -18.14 -9.31
N GLU A 97 22.01 -18.03 -9.72
CA GLU A 97 23.05 -19.00 -9.38
C GLU A 97 23.24 -19.12 -7.86
N LEU A 98 23.31 -18.00 -7.14
CA LEU A 98 23.48 -17.99 -5.68
C LEU A 98 22.25 -18.54 -4.95
N VAL A 99 21.03 -18.19 -5.38
CA VAL A 99 19.79 -18.70 -4.79
C VAL A 99 19.68 -20.22 -4.96
N SER A 100 20.10 -20.76 -6.12
CA SER A 100 20.09 -22.20 -6.38
C SER A 100 21.03 -23.00 -5.47
N THR A 101 22.01 -22.33 -4.86
CA THR A 101 22.98 -22.92 -3.92
C THR A 101 22.76 -22.44 -2.48
N SER A 102 21.64 -21.78 -2.21
CA SER A 102 21.28 -21.26 -0.89
C SER A 102 20.60 -22.31 0.00
N PHE A 103 20.61 -22.08 1.31
CA PHE A 103 19.88 -22.88 2.30
C PHE A 103 18.34 -22.77 2.20
N ARG A 104 17.81 -21.74 1.51
CA ARG A 104 16.36 -21.44 1.45
C ARG A 104 15.56 -22.27 0.44
N GLU A 105 16.21 -23.11 -0.36
CA GLU A 105 15.52 -23.88 -1.39
C GLU A 105 14.49 -24.83 -0.76
N GLY A 106 13.19 -24.57 -1.01
CA GLY A 106 12.08 -25.42 -0.55
C GLY A 106 11.72 -25.31 0.94
N SER A 107 12.16 -24.26 1.64
CA SER A 107 12.10 -24.21 3.11
C SER A 107 10.75 -23.85 3.75
N ALA A 108 9.77 -23.36 2.98
CA ALA A 108 8.45 -22.99 3.52
C ALA A 108 7.28 -23.68 2.82
N SER A 109 6.35 -24.23 3.60
CA SER A 109 5.08 -24.78 3.12
C SER A 109 4.10 -23.66 2.76
N TYR A 110 3.07 -24.00 1.98
CA TYR A 110 1.97 -23.09 1.68
C TYR A 110 1.33 -22.52 2.96
N ASP A 111 1.07 -23.37 3.95
CA ASP A 111 0.44 -22.96 5.22
C ASP A 111 1.32 -21.99 6.01
N GLN A 112 2.65 -22.17 5.97
CA GLN A 112 3.59 -21.23 6.59
C GLN A 112 3.55 -19.86 5.89
N VAL A 113 3.56 -19.83 4.56
CA VAL A 113 3.52 -18.57 3.79
C VAL A 113 2.21 -17.83 4.00
N VAL A 114 1.08 -18.54 3.97
CA VAL A 114 -0.24 -17.96 4.27
C VAL A 114 -0.32 -17.49 5.73
N GLY A 115 0.33 -18.19 6.66
CA GLY A 115 0.46 -17.77 8.05
C GLY A 115 1.15 -16.41 8.25
N TRP A 116 1.97 -15.96 7.28
CA TRP A 116 2.62 -14.65 7.30
C TRP A 116 1.81 -13.52 6.64
N ALA A 117 0.64 -13.83 6.09
CA ALA A 117 -0.29 -12.86 5.53
C ALA A 117 -0.93 -11.97 6.61
N TRP A 118 -1.70 -10.97 6.19
CA TRP A 118 -2.44 -10.14 7.14
C TRP A 118 -3.52 -10.93 7.87
N PRO A 119 -3.58 -10.87 9.21
CA PRO A 119 -4.70 -11.42 9.95
C PRO A 119 -5.95 -10.57 9.72
N VAL A 120 -7.16 -11.15 9.80
CA VAL A 120 -8.44 -10.44 9.58
C VAL A 120 -8.59 -9.19 10.46
N ARG A 121 -8.05 -9.21 11.68
CA ARG A 121 -8.03 -8.06 12.60
C ARG A 121 -7.34 -6.82 12.00
N GLN A 122 -6.46 -6.98 11.01
CA GLN A 122 -5.81 -5.89 10.27
C GLN A 122 -6.81 -5.07 9.45
N LEU A 123 -8.06 -5.51 9.24
CA LEU A 123 -9.06 -4.69 8.55
C LEU A 123 -9.31 -3.34 9.21
N ILE A 124 -9.16 -3.24 10.54
CA ILE A 124 -9.38 -1.99 11.25
C ILE A 124 -8.33 -0.91 10.91
N THR A 125 -7.11 -1.30 10.52
CA THR A 125 -6.01 -0.36 10.23
C THR A 125 -6.17 0.36 8.89
N PHE A 126 -7.16 -0.04 8.07
CA PHE A 126 -7.60 0.75 6.90
C PHE A 126 -8.25 2.08 7.31
N LEU A 127 -8.75 2.19 8.54
CA LEU A 127 -9.40 3.40 9.06
C LEU A 127 -8.67 3.95 10.31
N LEU A 128 -8.15 3.08 11.16
CA LEU A 128 -7.42 3.42 12.38
C LEU A 128 -6.02 2.78 12.33
N PRO A 129 -5.05 3.40 11.63
CA PRO A 129 -3.73 2.79 11.38
C PRO A 129 -3.00 2.34 12.64
N ASP A 130 -3.10 3.13 13.71
CA ASP A 130 -2.43 2.88 14.99
C ASP A 130 -3.33 2.16 16.02
N PHE A 131 -4.39 1.47 15.58
CA PHE A 131 -5.27 0.73 16.48
C PHE A 131 -4.50 -0.31 17.31
N PHE A 132 -3.57 -1.03 16.67
CA PHE A 132 -2.67 -1.98 17.34
C PHE A 132 -1.43 -1.32 17.95
N GLY A 133 -1.47 -0.01 18.19
CA GLY A 133 -0.33 0.76 18.64
C GLY A 133 0.65 1.09 17.53
N ASN A 134 1.72 1.80 17.89
CA ASN A 134 2.82 2.15 17.00
C ASN A 134 4.13 2.01 17.79
N PRO A 135 5.15 1.32 17.23
CA PRO A 135 6.39 1.07 17.93
C PRO A 135 7.25 2.32 18.17
N SER A 136 6.97 3.44 17.51
CA SER A 136 7.63 4.73 17.79
C SER A 136 6.96 5.52 18.93
N HIS A 137 5.81 5.06 19.43
CA HIS A 137 5.12 5.72 20.54
C HIS A 137 5.52 5.11 21.88
N HIS A 138 6.36 5.82 22.61
CA HIS A 138 6.82 5.49 23.97
C HIS A 138 5.93 6.10 25.08
N GLY A 139 4.79 6.64 24.69
CA GLY A 139 3.83 7.32 25.56
C GLY A 139 2.70 7.96 24.77
N TRP A 140 1.75 8.58 25.47
CA TRP A 140 0.60 9.26 24.87
C TRP A 140 0.15 10.46 25.69
N PHE A 141 -0.56 11.37 25.03
CA PHE A 141 -1.26 12.45 25.72
C PHE A 141 -2.55 11.91 26.34
N ASP A 142 -2.71 12.01 27.66
CA ASP A 142 -3.92 11.59 28.38
C ASP A 142 -4.90 12.78 28.45
N PRO A 143 -5.99 12.77 27.66
CA PRO A 143 -6.88 13.92 27.58
C PRO A 143 -7.69 14.17 28.86
N TYR A 144 -7.78 13.18 29.75
CA TYR A 144 -8.51 13.28 31.03
C TYR A 144 -7.70 13.97 32.13
N VAL A 145 -6.38 14.00 31.96
CA VAL A 145 -5.45 14.65 32.90
C VAL A 145 -4.87 15.93 32.27
N GLY A 146 -4.83 16.02 30.95
CA GLY A 146 -4.22 17.13 30.23
C GLY A 146 -2.69 17.07 30.22
N ALA A 147 -2.11 15.86 30.31
CA ALA A 147 -0.67 15.66 30.41
C ALA A 147 -0.20 14.46 29.58
N TRP A 148 1.08 14.49 29.17
CA TRP A 148 1.74 13.34 28.56
C TRP A 148 2.04 12.27 29.62
N ARG A 149 1.78 11.00 29.27
CA ARG A 149 2.09 9.82 30.07
C ARG A 149 3.02 8.90 29.29
N ALA A 150 4.07 8.44 29.95
CA ALA A 150 4.93 7.40 29.41
C ALA A 150 4.16 6.08 29.32
N ALA A 151 4.57 5.18 28.42
CA ALA A 151 3.98 3.86 28.34
C ALA A 151 4.30 3.04 29.60
N GLY A 152 3.29 2.38 30.17
CA GLY A 152 3.43 1.42 31.26
C GLY A 152 2.95 1.90 32.65
N PRO A 153 3.03 1.00 33.66
CA PRO A 153 3.21 -0.44 33.51
C PRO A 153 2.01 -1.11 32.82
N ASN A 154 2.19 -2.33 32.33
CA ASN A 154 1.11 -3.11 31.73
C ASN A 154 0.16 -3.69 32.80
N ALA A 155 -0.82 -4.53 32.39
CA ALA A 155 -1.81 -5.10 33.32
C ALA A 155 -1.19 -5.97 34.42
N ALA A 156 0.00 -6.53 34.20
CA ALA A 156 0.76 -7.31 35.16
C ALA A 156 1.74 -6.46 36.01
N GLY A 157 1.73 -5.13 35.87
CA GLY A 157 2.66 -4.25 36.58
C GLY A 157 4.06 -4.21 35.96
N GLN A 158 4.27 -4.80 34.78
CA GLN A 158 5.59 -4.85 34.14
C GLN A 158 5.85 -3.60 33.29
N PRO A 159 7.11 -3.13 33.20
CA PRO A 159 7.46 -2.01 32.34
C PRO A 159 7.28 -2.39 30.87
N VAL A 160 6.88 -1.41 30.05
CA VAL A 160 6.75 -1.56 28.59
C VAL A 160 7.56 -0.49 27.88
N ARG A 161 8.16 -0.85 26.75
CA ARG A 161 8.99 0.07 25.97
C ARG A 161 8.15 0.96 25.06
N ASP A 162 7.13 0.41 24.43
CA ASP A 162 6.29 1.07 23.44
C ASP A 162 4.86 0.56 23.53
N VAL A 163 3.93 1.25 22.85
CA VAL A 163 2.50 0.93 22.90
C VAL A 163 2.06 -0.06 21.82
N PHE A 164 2.99 -0.70 21.11
CA PHE A 164 2.68 -1.59 20.00
C PHE A 164 2.31 -3.00 20.49
N TRP A 165 1.12 -3.47 20.07
CA TRP A 165 0.58 -4.79 20.43
C TRP A 165 0.07 -5.56 19.21
N GLY A 166 0.47 -5.16 18.00
CA GLY A 166 0.10 -5.82 16.75
C GLY A 166 0.82 -7.15 16.55
N VAL A 167 0.14 -8.12 15.96
CA VAL A 167 0.74 -9.42 15.63
C VAL A 167 1.64 -9.35 14.39
N LYS A 168 1.26 -8.52 13.42
CA LYS A 168 2.06 -8.27 12.23
C LYS A 168 2.92 -7.05 12.51
N ASN A 169 4.20 -7.08 12.12
CA ASN A 169 5.09 -5.92 12.25
C ASN A 169 4.42 -4.66 11.68
N TYR A 170 4.50 -3.54 12.41
CA TYR A 170 3.85 -2.27 12.05
C TYR A 170 4.09 -1.87 10.60
N VAL A 171 5.34 -1.92 10.11
CA VAL A 171 5.65 -1.50 8.73
C VAL A 171 5.13 -2.48 7.68
N GLU A 172 4.99 -3.75 8.03
CA GLU A 172 4.42 -4.78 7.14
C GLU A 172 2.89 -4.80 7.18
N GLY A 173 2.30 -4.29 8.27
CA GLY A 173 0.86 -4.14 8.47
C GLY A 173 0.30 -2.80 7.96
N GLY A 174 1.15 -1.83 7.65
CA GLY A 174 0.76 -0.49 7.22
C GLY A 174 0.03 -0.48 5.88
N ASN A 175 -1.22 0.00 5.88
CA ASN A 175 -2.11 -0.06 4.71
C ASN A 175 -3.08 1.14 4.61
N TYR A 176 -2.90 2.15 5.46
CA TYR A 176 -3.70 3.37 5.48
C TYR A 176 -3.31 4.31 4.34
N LEU A 177 -4.29 4.73 3.54
CA LEU A 177 -4.09 5.57 2.35
C LEU A 177 -4.63 7.00 2.50
N GLY A 178 -5.19 7.31 3.67
CA GLY A 178 -5.91 8.55 3.93
C GLY A 178 -7.39 8.50 3.54
N VAL A 179 -8.24 9.13 4.36
CA VAL A 179 -9.69 9.21 4.18
C VAL A 179 -10.05 9.80 2.82
N MET A 180 -9.33 10.85 2.39
CA MET A 180 -9.53 11.49 1.08
C MET A 180 -9.29 10.52 -0.08
N THR A 181 -8.22 9.73 -0.03
CA THR A 181 -7.92 8.73 -1.07
C THR A 181 -9.00 7.66 -1.13
N LEU A 182 -9.40 7.10 0.03
CA LEU A 182 -10.46 6.09 0.11
C LEU A 182 -11.80 6.63 -0.41
N ALA A 183 -12.16 7.86 -0.02
CA ALA A 183 -13.40 8.49 -0.46
C ALA A 183 -13.43 8.72 -1.98
N LEU A 184 -12.36 9.27 -2.56
CA LEU A 184 -12.27 9.51 -4.00
C LEU A 184 -12.23 8.21 -4.80
N ALA A 185 -11.51 7.18 -4.33
CA ALA A 185 -11.55 5.86 -4.95
C ALA A 185 -12.98 5.28 -4.93
N GLY A 186 -13.70 5.43 -3.81
CA GLY A 186 -15.12 5.09 -3.70
C GLY A 186 -16.00 5.83 -4.69
N VAL A 187 -15.78 7.14 -4.89
CA VAL A 187 -16.48 7.93 -5.92
C VAL A 187 -16.27 7.33 -7.31
N ALA A 188 -15.04 6.95 -7.65
CA ALA A 188 -14.72 6.35 -8.95
C ALA A 188 -15.47 5.03 -9.18
N VAL A 189 -15.41 4.12 -8.19
CA VAL A 189 -16.05 2.80 -8.28
C VAL A 189 -17.57 2.91 -8.32
N VAL A 190 -18.18 3.69 -7.42
CA VAL A 190 -19.65 3.89 -7.38
C VAL A 190 -20.15 4.55 -8.66
N TYR A 191 -19.40 5.52 -9.20
CA TYR A 191 -19.73 6.14 -10.48
C TYR A 191 -19.66 5.14 -11.65
N ALA A 192 -18.62 4.31 -11.71
CA ALA A 192 -18.48 3.27 -12.72
C ALA A 192 -19.62 2.24 -12.65
N ALA A 193 -19.97 1.79 -11.44
CA ALA A 193 -21.08 0.88 -11.19
C ALA A 193 -22.43 1.49 -11.62
N ALA A 194 -22.70 2.73 -11.25
CA ALA A 194 -23.93 3.43 -11.63
C ALA A 194 -24.04 3.59 -13.16
N GLN A 195 -22.93 3.88 -13.85
CA GLN A 195 -22.92 3.95 -15.31
C GLN A 195 -23.17 2.59 -15.98
N ALA A 196 -22.63 1.50 -15.43
CA ALA A 196 -22.86 0.15 -15.96
C ALA A 196 -24.34 -0.28 -15.81
N ILE A 197 -24.95 -0.02 -14.66
CA ILE A 197 -26.34 -0.41 -14.35
C ILE A 197 -27.35 0.46 -15.12
N PHE A 198 -27.21 1.78 -15.06
CA PHE A 198 -28.22 2.71 -15.60
C PHE A 198 -27.89 3.21 -17.01
N GLY A 199 -26.70 2.96 -17.53
CA GLY A 199 -26.32 3.26 -18.92
C GLY A 199 -26.94 2.28 -19.91
N ARG A 200 -27.05 0.99 -19.55
CA ARG A 200 -27.71 -0.05 -20.37
C ARG A 200 -29.18 0.28 -20.65
N LYS A 201 -29.95 0.60 -19.61
CA LYS A 201 -31.38 0.98 -19.72
C LYS A 201 -31.64 2.16 -20.67
N ARG A 202 -30.69 3.10 -20.79
CA ARG A 202 -30.84 4.27 -21.66
C ARG A 202 -30.56 3.96 -23.13
N ARG A 203 -29.68 2.98 -23.42
CA ARG A 203 -29.46 2.48 -24.79
C ARG A 203 -30.68 1.68 -25.28
N GLU A 204 -31.19 0.76 -24.46
CA GLU A 204 -32.39 -0.04 -24.78
C GLU A 204 -33.63 0.85 -25.01
N GLY A 205 -33.83 1.90 -24.19
CA GLY A 205 -34.93 2.86 -24.39
C GLY A 205 -34.75 3.84 -25.56
N SER A 206 -33.51 4.07 -26.02
CA SER A 206 -33.22 4.95 -27.16
C SER A 206 -33.30 4.20 -28.50
N GLU A 207 -32.89 2.93 -28.53
CA GLU A 207 -33.09 2.06 -29.71
C GLU A 207 -34.58 1.74 -29.93
N GLY A 208 -35.37 1.60 -28.85
CA GLY A 208 -36.82 1.47 -28.93
C GLY A 208 -37.57 2.73 -29.42
N LYS A 209 -36.95 3.92 -29.37
CA LYS A 209 -37.52 5.17 -29.92
C LYS A 209 -36.96 5.54 -31.31
N ALA A 210 -35.71 5.20 -31.61
CA ALA A 210 -35.10 5.42 -32.92
C ALA A 210 -35.74 4.57 -34.04
N GLY A 211 -36.47 3.50 -33.69
CA GLY A 211 -37.30 2.76 -34.65
C GLY A 211 -38.60 3.47 -35.08
N LYS A 212 -38.90 4.68 -34.58
CA LYS A 212 -40.16 5.40 -34.90
C LYS A 212 -40.01 6.81 -35.46
N GLU A 213 -38.80 7.39 -35.52
CA GLU A 213 -38.61 8.73 -36.09
C GLU A 213 -37.58 8.67 -37.22
N GLY A 214 -38.10 8.74 -38.44
CA GLY A 214 -37.32 8.73 -39.67
C GLY A 214 -36.46 9.98 -39.83
N LYS A 215 -35.33 9.76 -40.51
CA LYS A 215 -34.56 10.68 -41.37
C LYS A 215 -34.91 12.17 -41.25
N ALA A 216 -34.09 12.91 -40.51
CA ALA A 216 -33.87 14.33 -40.77
C ALA A 216 -32.37 14.62 -40.77
N GLU A 217 -31.92 15.04 -41.93
CA GLU A 217 -30.56 15.38 -42.35
C GLU A 217 -30.24 16.83 -41.93
N ASN A 218 -29.12 17.01 -41.22
CA ASN A 218 -28.24 18.19 -41.16
C ASN A 218 -27.62 18.31 -39.76
N GLN A 219 -26.29 18.18 -39.68
CA GLN A 219 -25.57 18.96 -38.68
C GLN A 219 -24.17 19.34 -39.15
N ALA A 220 -23.98 20.65 -39.15
CA ALA A 220 -22.86 21.42 -39.66
C ALA A 220 -21.52 21.08 -39.00
N LEU A 221 -20.48 21.39 -39.77
CA LEU A 221 -19.08 21.52 -39.36
C LEU A 221 -18.97 22.38 -38.09
N HIS A 222 -18.74 21.74 -36.95
CA HIS A 222 -18.00 22.33 -35.85
C HIS A 222 -16.75 21.49 -35.61
N PRO A 223 -15.55 22.10 -35.50
CA PRO A 223 -14.37 21.35 -35.09
C PRO A 223 -14.63 20.72 -33.71
N PRO A 224 -14.18 19.48 -33.46
CA PRO A 224 -14.40 18.83 -32.17
C PRO A 224 -13.73 19.67 -31.08
N SER A 225 -14.57 20.37 -30.30
CA SER A 225 -14.17 21.04 -29.06
C SER A 225 -13.27 20.07 -28.28
N ALA A 226 -12.04 20.49 -27.97
CA ALA A 226 -11.01 19.76 -27.22
C ALA A 226 -11.56 18.55 -26.44
N ALA A 227 -11.34 17.38 -27.02
CA ALA A 227 -11.53 16.03 -26.53
C ALA A 227 -12.17 15.86 -25.13
N ARG A 228 -13.50 15.85 -25.10
CA ARG A 228 -14.29 15.34 -23.97
C ARG A 228 -14.22 13.81 -23.98
N HIS A 229 -13.11 13.24 -23.50
CA HIS A 229 -13.04 11.78 -23.36
C HIS A 229 -13.99 11.35 -22.22
N PRO A 230 -15.04 10.55 -22.50
CA PRO A 230 -15.79 9.91 -21.44
C PRO A 230 -14.82 9.08 -20.60
N LEU A 231 -14.96 9.13 -19.28
CA LEU A 231 -14.09 8.39 -18.35
C LEU A 231 -14.00 6.93 -18.80
N PRO A 232 -12.80 6.38 -18.85
CA PRO A 232 -12.61 5.12 -19.55
C PRO A 232 -13.01 3.98 -18.60
N ALA A 233 -14.30 3.63 -18.62
CA ALA A 233 -14.93 2.66 -17.72
C ALA A 233 -14.17 1.33 -17.59
N PRO A 234 -13.57 0.74 -18.65
CA PRO A 234 -12.79 -0.49 -18.52
C PRO A 234 -11.60 -0.35 -17.57
N GLN A 235 -10.89 0.79 -17.61
CA GLN A 235 -9.72 1.06 -16.77
C GLN A 235 -10.13 1.12 -15.30
N LEU A 236 -11.26 1.75 -14.97
CA LEU A 236 -11.76 1.78 -13.59
C LEU A 236 -12.05 0.36 -13.07
N TRP A 237 -12.67 -0.50 -13.89
CA TRP A 237 -12.94 -1.88 -13.50
C TRP A 237 -11.68 -2.73 -13.37
N ILE A 238 -10.70 -2.55 -14.25
CA ILE A 238 -9.39 -3.23 -14.15
C ILE A 238 -8.68 -2.85 -12.87
N LEU A 239 -8.68 -1.56 -12.51
CA LEU A 239 -8.06 -1.08 -11.27
C LEU A 239 -8.82 -1.55 -10.03
N ALA A 240 -10.16 -1.53 -10.05
CA ALA A 240 -10.96 -2.06 -8.95
C ALA A 240 -10.74 -3.57 -8.74
N ALA A 241 -10.65 -4.33 -9.84
CA ALA A 241 -10.33 -5.76 -9.78
C ALA A 241 -8.90 -5.98 -9.25
N LEU A 242 -7.92 -5.17 -9.68
CA LEU A 242 -6.56 -5.24 -9.15
C LEU A 242 -6.52 -4.95 -7.65
N ALA A 243 -7.22 -3.92 -7.17
CA ALA A 243 -7.30 -3.59 -5.75
C ALA A 243 -7.91 -4.75 -4.94
N LEU A 244 -9.04 -5.32 -5.40
CA LEU A 244 -9.68 -6.45 -4.74
C LEU A 244 -8.77 -7.68 -4.72
N MET A 245 -8.18 -8.05 -5.85
CA MET A 245 -7.33 -9.22 -5.96
C MET A 245 -6.07 -9.07 -5.10
N SER A 246 -5.51 -7.87 -5.04
CA SER A 246 -4.38 -7.54 -4.16
C SER A 246 -4.73 -7.73 -2.68
N LEU A 247 -5.92 -7.31 -2.25
CA LEU A 247 -6.38 -7.55 -0.87
C LEU A 247 -6.58 -9.04 -0.59
N LEU A 248 -7.21 -9.78 -1.52
CA LEU A 248 -7.41 -11.23 -1.37
C LEU A 248 -6.07 -11.97 -1.20
N PHE A 249 -5.02 -11.51 -1.89
CA PHE A 249 -3.67 -12.05 -1.71
C PHE A 249 -3.00 -11.57 -0.43
N ALA A 250 -3.11 -10.29 -0.07
CA ALA A 250 -2.50 -9.72 1.14
C ALA A 250 -3.05 -10.35 2.44
N PHE A 251 -4.32 -10.75 2.44
CA PHE A 251 -4.97 -11.49 3.53
C PHE A 251 -4.78 -13.02 3.44
N GLY A 252 -4.02 -13.53 2.47
CA GLY A 252 -3.70 -14.96 2.38
C GLY A 252 -4.91 -15.85 2.11
N THR A 253 -5.93 -15.35 1.39
CA THR A 253 -7.11 -16.18 1.05
C THR A 253 -6.70 -17.39 0.21
N PRO A 254 -7.56 -18.44 0.09
CA PRO A 254 -7.25 -19.62 -0.73
C PRO A 254 -6.88 -19.31 -2.18
N LEU A 255 -7.28 -18.15 -2.71
CA LEU A 255 -6.89 -17.68 -4.04
C LEU A 255 -5.36 -17.54 -4.20
N TYR A 256 -4.63 -17.30 -3.10
CA TYR A 256 -3.17 -17.22 -3.10
C TYR A 256 -2.50 -18.52 -3.58
N ALA A 257 -3.20 -19.66 -3.50
CA ALA A 257 -2.73 -20.94 -4.04
C ALA A 257 -2.44 -20.87 -5.55
N VAL A 258 -3.18 -20.04 -6.30
CA VAL A 258 -2.94 -19.83 -7.75
C VAL A 258 -1.54 -19.26 -7.99
N LEU A 259 -1.09 -18.35 -7.13
CA LEU A 259 0.26 -17.79 -7.23
C LEU A 259 1.30 -18.80 -6.77
N PHE A 260 1.09 -19.40 -5.60
CA PHE A 260 2.04 -20.31 -4.97
C PHE A 260 2.34 -21.55 -5.83
N TYR A 261 1.30 -22.18 -6.40
CA TYR A 261 1.45 -23.39 -7.22
C TYR A 261 1.54 -23.10 -8.72
N GLY A 262 0.94 -22.01 -9.21
CA GLY A 262 0.81 -21.75 -10.64
C GLY A 262 1.90 -20.86 -11.24
N VAL A 263 2.60 -20.06 -10.44
CA VAL A 263 3.65 -19.15 -10.93
C VAL A 263 5.04 -19.75 -10.63
N PRO A 264 5.84 -20.10 -11.66
CA PRO A 264 7.17 -20.65 -11.45
C PRO A 264 8.05 -19.76 -10.56
N GLY A 265 8.70 -20.36 -9.56
CA GLY A 265 9.57 -19.66 -8.61
C GLY A 265 8.84 -18.86 -7.52
N TYR A 266 7.52 -18.66 -7.62
CA TYR A 266 6.76 -17.84 -6.66
C TYR A 266 6.72 -18.44 -5.25
N LYS A 267 6.84 -19.76 -5.12
CA LYS A 267 6.95 -20.46 -3.83
C LYS A 267 8.13 -19.99 -2.95
N GLN A 268 9.13 -19.32 -3.54
CA GLN A 268 10.26 -18.75 -2.80
C GLN A 268 9.93 -17.37 -2.19
N LEU A 269 8.80 -16.77 -2.58
CA LEU A 269 8.32 -15.47 -2.09
C LEU A 269 7.45 -15.68 -0.86
N HIS A 270 7.93 -15.19 0.28
CA HIS A 270 7.38 -15.48 1.61
C HIS A 270 6.62 -14.29 2.21
N SER A 271 6.05 -13.42 1.36
CA SER A 271 5.51 -12.14 1.80
C SER A 271 4.20 -11.78 1.09
N ALA A 272 3.17 -12.58 1.35
CA ALA A 272 1.80 -12.32 0.87
C ALA A 272 1.33 -10.87 1.13
N PHE A 273 1.68 -10.29 2.28
CA PHE A 273 1.35 -8.90 2.63
C PHE A 273 1.90 -7.84 1.64
N ARG A 274 2.94 -8.14 0.85
CA ARG A 274 3.50 -7.21 -0.15
C ARG A 274 2.55 -6.93 -1.32
N TRP A 275 1.45 -7.67 -1.44
CA TRP A 275 0.34 -7.27 -2.33
C TRP A 275 -0.31 -5.93 -1.90
N VAL A 276 0.06 -5.35 -0.76
CA VAL A 276 -0.23 -3.95 -0.44
C VAL A 276 0.28 -2.97 -1.51
N PHE A 277 1.41 -3.24 -2.19
CA PHE A 277 1.95 -2.34 -3.22
C PHE A 277 0.99 -2.17 -4.40
N PRO A 278 0.53 -3.24 -5.09
CA PRO A 278 -0.45 -3.09 -6.16
C PRO A 278 -1.81 -2.59 -5.67
N TYR A 279 -2.22 -2.92 -4.43
CA TYR A 279 -3.41 -2.32 -3.83
C TYR A 279 -3.30 -0.78 -3.74
N THR A 280 -2.19 -0.27 -3.20
CA THR A 280 -1.91 1.17 -3.08
C THR A 280 -1.89 1.85 -4.44
N LEU A 281 -1.22 1.26 -5.43
CA LEU A 281 -1.22 1.76 -6.81
C LEU A 281 -2.64 1.83 -7.40
N ALA A 282 -3.43 0.77 -7.24
CA ALA A 282 -4.78 0.72 -7.76
C ALA A 282 -5.70 1.77 -7.10
N MET A 283 -5.62 1.89 -5.78
CA MET A 283 -6.43 2.84 -5.01
C MET A 283 -6.08 4.30 -5.31
N THR A 284 -4.79 4.62 -5.42
CA THR A 284 -4.34 5.98 -5.80
C THR A 284 -4.77 6.35 -7.22
N ALA A 285 -4.67 5.41 -8.17
CA ALA A 285 -5.18 5.61 -9.53
C ALA A 285 -6.71 5.80 -9.55
N LEU A 286 -7.46 4.99 -8.81
CA LEU A 286 -8.91 5.14 -8.65
C LEU A 286 -9.27 6.49 -8.02
N ALA A 287 -8.54 6.93 -6.99
CA ALA A 287 -8.71 8.24 -6.39
C ALA A 287 -8.48 9.37 -7.40
N GLY A 288 -7.47 9.24 -8.28
CA GLY A 288 -7.25 10.16 -9.40
C GLY A 288 -8.44 10.23 -10.36
N PHE A 289 -9.04 9.09 -10.73
CA PHE A 289 -10.28 9.06 -11.51
C PHE A 289 -11.47 9.68 -10.76
N GLY A 290 -11.58 9.42 -9.46
CA GLY A 290 -12.59 10.01 -8.57
C GLY A 290 -12.49 11.54 -8.54
N MET A 291 -11.26 12.04 -8.45
CA MET A 291 -10.97 13.47 -8.51
C MET A 291 -11.37 14.06 -9.87
N GLN A 292 -11.01 13.40 -10.97
CA GLN A 292 -11.43 13.81 -12.31
C GLN A 292 -12.96 13.85 -12.45
N ILE A 293 -13.69 12.88 -11.87
CA ILE A 293 -15.15 12.85 -11.84
C ILE A 293 -15.70 14.07 -11.10
N VAL A 294 -15.08 14.49 -10.00
CA VAL A 294 -15.48 15.69 -9.25
C VAL A 294 -15.19 16.96 -10.06
N LEU A 295 -13.98 17.11 -10.62
CA LEU A 295 -13.57 18.31 -11.33
C LEU A 295 -14.27 18.50 -12.68
N ASN A 296 -14.50 17.43 -13.44
CA ASN A 296 -15.22 17.52 -14.72
C ASN A 296 -16.61 18.14 -14.53
N ARG A 297 -17.24 17.93 -13.38
CA ARG A 297 -18.56 18.51 -13.08
C ARG A 297 -18.53 20.03 -12.87
N LEU A 298 -17.42 20.58 -12.39
CA LEU A 298 -17.25 22.03 -12.24
C LEU A 298 -17.15 22.71 -13.61
N HIS A 299 -16.51 22.05 -14.57
CA HIS A 299 -16.29 22.57 -15.92
C HIS A 299 -17.51 22.44 -16.84
N THR A 300 -18.30 21.35 -16.73
CA THR A 300 -19.38 21.07 -17.69
C THR A 300 -20.73 21.71 -17.36
N GLY A 301 -20.81 22.61 -16.37
CA GLY A 301 -21.95 23.52 -16.22
C GLY A 301 -23.35 22.91 -16.08
N GLY A 302 -23.50 21.66 -15.59
CA GLY A 302 -24.80 21.19 -15.07
C GLY A 302 -25.48 19.96 -15.70
N THR A 303 -24.85 19.15 -16.56
CA THR A 303 -25.55 17.99 -17.19
C THR A 303 -25.34 16.62 -16.52
N GLY A 304 -24.67 16.55 -15.37
CA GLY A 304 -24.32 15.29 -14.68
C GLY A 304 -25.09 15.02 -13.39
N GLY A 305 -26.42 15.07 -13.37
CA GLY A 305 -27.24 14.91 -12.15
C GLY A 305 -26.89 13.67 -11.30
N ARG A 306 -26.56 12.54 -11.93
CA ARG A 306 -26.17 11.30 -11.23
C ARG A 306 -24.82 11.40 -10.54
N GLY A 307 -23.80 11.92 -11.22
CA GLY A 307 -22.47 12.12 -10.61
C GLY A 307 -22.55 13.07 -9.41
N ARG A 308 -23.37 14.12 -9.50
CA ARG A 308 -23.67 15.03 -8.39
C ARG A 308 -24.36 14.32 -7.23
N SER A 309 -25.35 13.48 -7.49
CA SER A 309 -26.04 12.70 -6.46
C SER A 309 -25.07 11.77 -5.73
N ILE A 310 -24.24 11.01 -6.45
CA ILE A 310 -23.19 10.15 -5.86
C ILE A 310 -22.23 10.99 -5.01
N VAL A 311 -21.75 12.09 -5.60
CA VAL A 311 -21.16 13.28 -4.93
C VAL A 311 -21.61 13.49 -3.50
N ARG A 312 -22.86 13.92 -3.48
CA ARG A 312 -23.57 14.44 -2.32
C ARG A 312 -23.91 13.35 -1.32
N VAL A 313 -24.28 12.14 -1.78
CA VAL A 313 -24.61 11.02 -0.89
C VAL A 313 -23.36 10.53 -0.19
N LEU A 314 -22.28 10.24 -0.92
CA LEU A 314 -21.02 9.82 -0.30
C LEU A 314 -20.45 10.90 0.60
N GLY A 315 -20.46 12.16 0.15
CA GLY A 315 -20.04 13.30 0.98
C GLY A 315 -20.89 13.47 2.24
N GLY A 316 -22.21 13.30 2.14
CA GLY A 316 -23.15 13.37 3.26
C GLY A 316 -22.95 12.25 4.27
N VAL A 317 -22.83 11.01 3.81
CA VAL A 317 -22.54 9.84 4.66
C VAL A 317 -21.23 10.03 5.39
N LEU A 318 -20.16 10.43 4.68
CA LEU A 318 -18.84 10.62 5.28
C LEU A 318 -18.81 11.81 6.25
N PHE A 319 -19.52 12.90 5.93
CA PHE A 319 -19.64 14.06 6.80
C PHE A 319 -20.37 13.69 8.10
N LEU A 320 -21.50 12.98 8.02
CA LEU A 320 -22.26 12.55 9.20
C LEU A 320 -21.50 11.51 10.02
N ALA A 321 -20.84 10.54 9.38
CA ALA A 321 -20.02 9.56 10.07
C ALA A 321 -18.82 10.21 10.77
N GLY A 322 -18.15 11.16 10.11
CA GLY A 322 -17.06 11.95 10.68
C GLY A 322 -17.53 12.79 11.86
N ALA A 323 -18.66 13.49 11.71
CA ALA A 323 -19.27 14.29 12.79
C ALA A 323 -19.69 13.42 13.98
N ALA A 324 -20.29 12.25 13.75
CA ALA A 324 -20.65 11.31 14.81
C ALA A 324 -19.41 10.75 15.53
N THR A 325 -18.36 10.41 14.79
CA THR A 325 -17.09 9.93 15.36
C THR A 325 -16.39 11.01 16.19
N LEU A 326 -16.38 12.25 15.68
CA LEU A 326 -15.85 13.41 16.39
C LEU A 326 -16.66 13.69 17.66
N LEU A 327 -17.99 13.65 17.56
CA LEU A 327 -18.88 13.81 18.71
C LEU A 327 -18.65 12.71 19.74
N ALA A 328 -18.46 11.45 19.33
CA ALA A 328 -18.12 10.37 20.25
C ALA A 328 -16.80 10.62 20.99
N ALA A 329 -15.76 11.09 20.30
CA ALA A 329 -14.49 11.47 20.93
C ALA A 329 -14.67 12.62 21.95
N LEU A 330 -15.46 13.65 21.61
CA LEU A 330 -15.75 14.76 22.52
C LEU A 330 -16.62 14.35 23.71
N LEU A 331 -17.67 13.55 23.48
CA LEU A 331 -18.53 13.00 24.52
C LEU A 331 -17.73 12.12 25.48
N SER A 332 -16.71 11.40 24.99
CA SER A 332 -15.86 10.59 25.85
C SER A 332 -15.07 11.39 26.88
N LEU A 333 -14.93 12.72 26.71
CA LEU A 333 -14.34 13.62 27.71
C LEU A 333 -15.34 14.01 28.81
N LEU A 334 -16.63 14.06 28.48
CA LEU A 334 -17.70 14.46 29.39
C LEU A 334 -18.23 13.28 30.20
N VAL A 335 -18.34 12.12 29.56
CA VAL A 335 -18.86 10.87 30.16
C VAL A 335 -17.89 9.74 29.81
N PRO A 336 -16.77 9.58 30.54
CA PRO A 336 -15.70 8.66 30.15
C PRO A 336 -16.01 7.17 30.40
N ASP A 337 -16.78 6.85 31.44
CA ASP A 337 -16.94 5.47 31.92
C ASP A 337 -17.40 4.46 30.85
N PRO A 338 -18.37 4.78 29.95
CA PRO A 338 -18.76 3.86 28.88
C PRO A 338 -17.62 3.55 27.91
N PHE A 339 -16.76 4.53 27.63
CA PHE A 339 -15.64 4.38 26.71
C PHE A 339 -14.48 3.63 27.36
N PHE A 340 -14.21 3.88 28.64
CA PHE A 340 -13.28 3.06 29.43
C PHE A 340 -13.74 1.61 29.51
N ALA A 341 -15.03 1.34 29.64
CA ALA A 341 -15.57 -0.01 29.62
C ALA A 341 -15.36 -0.71 28.25
N VAL A 342 -15.48 0.02 27.13
CA VAL A 342 -15.15 -0.52 25.80
C VAL A 342 -13.66 -0.83 25.70
N GLY A 343 -12.80 0.08 26.17
CA GLY A 343 -11.36 -0.17 26.24
C GLY A 343 -11.03 -1.39 27.10
N GLN A 344 -11.72 -1.55 28.23
CA GLN A 344 -11.49 -2.65 29.16
C GLN A 344 -11.86 -3.99 28.52
N ARG A 345 -12.98 -4.05 27.78
CA ARG A 345 -13.34 -5.26 27.02
C ARG A 345 -12.26 -5.64 26.00
N ILE A 346 -11.64 -4.66 25.34
CA ILE A 346 -10.57 -4.93 24.37
C ILE A 346 -9.33 -5.48 25.08
N VAL A 347 -8.89 -4.81 26.15
CA VAL A 347 -7.75 -5.26 26.97
C VAL A 347 -8.03 -6.66 27.53
N ASP A 348 -9.23 -6.92 28.04
CA ASP A 348 -9.60 -8.23 28.59
C ASP A 348 -9.68 -9.32 27.53
N SER A 349 -9.98 -8.98 26.27
CA SER A 349 -10.10 -9.94 25.18
C SER A 349 -8.77 -10.31 24.49
N SER A 350 -7.65 -9.66 24.85
CA SER A 350 -6.39 -9.78 24.12
C SER A 350 -5.18 -9.74 25.05
N ASP A 351 -4.48 -10.87 25.18
CA ASP A 351 -3.22 -10.93 25.95
C ASP A 351 -2.16 -9.97 25.43
N LEU A 352 -2.14 -9.72 24.10
CA LEU A 352 -1.26 -8.74 23.49
C LEU A 352 -1.57 -7.32 23.98
N ALA A 353 -2.84 -6.98 24.14
CA ALA A 353 -3.23 -5.68 24.66
C ALA A 353 -2.90 -5.58 26.17
N ARG A 354 -3.11 -6.66 26.95
CA ARG A 354 -2.73 -6.72 28.38
C ARG A 354 -1.24 -6.55 28.62
N ASN A 355 -0.42 -7.01 27.68
CA ASN A 355 1.03 -6.85 27.73
C ASN A 355 1.50 -5.40 27.55
N VAL A 356 0.61 -4.51 27.09
CA VAL A 356 0.92 -3.09 26.83
C VAL A 356 0.15 -2.14 27.73
N PHE A 357 -1.16 -2.32 27.89
CA PHE A 357 -2.04 -1.41 28.62
C PHE A 357 -2.40 -1.98 29.99
N ALA A 358 -2.41 -1.13 31.03
CA ALA A 358 -2.81 -1.54 32.37
C ALA A 358 -4.31 -1.84 32.46
N ASN A 359 -5.13 -1.05 31.75
CA ASN A 359 -6.59 -1.10 31.83
C ASN A 359 -7.23 -0.41 30.62
N GLY A 360 -8.56 -0.44 30.59
CA GLY A 360 -9.38 0.16 29.55
C GLY A 360 -9.27 1.68 29.42
N ARG A 361 -8.97 2.40 30.50
CA ARG A 361 -8.72 3.84 30.45
C ARG A 361 -7.46 4.13 29.65
N ASP A 362 -6.35 3.46 29.94
CA ASP A 362 -5.08 3.71 29.23
C ASP A 362 -5.22 3.38 27.74
N PHE A 363 -5.89 2.27 27.41
CA PHE A 363 -6.21 1.92 26.02
C PHE A 363 -7.03 3.02 25.35
N TRP A 364 -8.13 3.46 25.99
CA TRP A 364 -9.00 4.47 25.41
C TRP A 364 -8.31 5.84 25.29
N SER A 365 -7.55 6.28 26.30
CA SER A 365 -6.76 7.52 26.25
C SER A 365 -5.78 7.51 25.07
N TYR A 366 -5.12 6.39 24.79
CA TYR A 366 -4.28 6.25 23.61
C TYR A 366 -5.10 6.31 22.30
N GLN A 367 -6.23 5.61 22.23
CA GLN A 367 -7.07 5.57 21.03
C GLN A 367 -7.83 6.87 20.76
N TRP A 368 -8.10 7.69 21.79
CA TRP A 368 -8.91 8.89 21.71
C TRP A 368 -8.46 9.84 20.60
N ARG A 369 -7.15 10.07 20.48
CA ARG A 369 -6.60 10.95 19.42
C ARG A 369 -6.79 10.38 18.02
N HIS A 370 -6.77 9.06 17.85
CA HIS A 370 -6.96 8.41 16.55
C HIS A 370 -8.44 8.43 16.14
N VAL A 371 -9.35 8.28 17.12
CA VAL A 371 -10.80 8.48 16.90
C VAL A 371 -11.09 9.94 16.55
N LEU A 372 -10.47 10.90 17.25
CA LEU A 372 -10.58 12.33 16.95
C LEU A 372 -10.09 12.64 15.54
N HIS A 373 -8.92 12.12 15.16
CA HIS A 373 -8.32 12.25 13.83
C HIS A 373 -9.25 11.69 12.75
N LEU A 374 -9.71 10.45 12.89
CA LEU A 374 -10.65 9.84 11.93
C LEU A 374 -11.94 10.67 11.79
N GLY A 375 -12.51 11.14 12.90
CA GLY A 375 -13.70 11.99 12.91
C GLY A 375 -13.49 13.32 12.19
N LEU A 376 -12.39 14.01 12.50
CA LEU A 376 -12.02 15.29 11.87
C LEU A 376 -11.86 15.14 10.36
N LEU A 377 -11.13 14.11 9.89
CA LEU A 377 -10.87 13.96 8.46
C LEU A 377 -12.04 13.38 7.68
N GLY A 378 -12.87 12.55 8.32
CA GLY A 378 -14.19 12.20 7.79
C GLY A 378 -15.04 13.45 7.56
N LEU A 379 -15.10 14.34 8.55
CA LEU A 379 -15.86 15.60 8.46
C LEU A 379 -15.29 16.51 7.36
N LEU A 380 -13.97 16.74 7.33
CA LEU A 380 -13.33 17.58 6.32
C LEU A 380 -13.48 17.02 4.90
N THR A 381 -13.27 15.72 4.72
CA THR A 381 -13.41 15.05 3.40
C THR A 381 -14.87 15.04 2.94
N GLY A 382 -15.81 14.70 3.83
CA GLY A 382 -17.24 14.74 3.54
C GLY A 382 -17.73 16.15 3.22
N GLY A 383 -17.28 17.14 3.99
CA GLY A 383 -17.54 18.55 3.77
C GLY A 383 -16.99 19.03 2.42
N TRP A 384 -15.77 18.63 2.08
CA TRP A 384 -15.16 18.90 0.78
C TRP A 384 -15.98 18.32 -0.38
N LEU A 385 -16.43 17.06 -0.27
CA LEU A 385 -17.31 16.41 -1.26
C LEU A 385 -18.65 17.13 -1.40
N LEU A 386 -19.26 17.54 -0.28
CA LEU A 386 -20.53 18.30 -0.27
C LEU A 386 -20.36 19.68 -0.90
N LEU A 387 -19.26 20.39 -0.62
CA LEU A 387 -18.91 21.66 -1.26
C LEU A 387 -18.74 21.48 -2.77
N ALA A 388 -18.04 20.42 -3.18
CA ALA A 388 -17.86 20.08 -4.60
C ALA A 388 -19.17 19.65 -5.29
N ALA A 389 -20.16 19.18 -4.52
CA ALA A 389 -21.50 18.82 -5.02
C ALA A 389 -22.47 20.02 -5.12
N ARG A 390 -22.13 21.20 -4.59
CA ARG A 390 -23.01 22.38 -4.61
C ARG A 390 -23.32 22.84 -6.04
N ASP A 391 -24.57 23.26 -6.27
CA ASP A 391 -24.96 23.77 -7.58
C ASP A 391 -24.48 25.21 -7.77
N GLY A 392 -23.70 25.44 -8.83
CA GLY A 392 -23.16 26.76 -9.19
C GLY A 392 -24.15 27.65 -9.93
N SER A 393 -25.42 27.25 -10.04
CA SER A 393 -26.45 27.88 -10.88
C SER A 393 -26.88 29.29 -10.46
N ARG A 394 -26.40 29.83 -9.33
CA ARG A 394 -26.88 31.11 -8.74
C ARG A 394 -25.92 32.31 -8.81
N THR A 395 -24.75 32.25 -9.48
CA THR A 395 -23.78 33.38 -9.49
C THR A 395 -22.97 33.50 -10.80
N PRO A 396 -22.31 34.66 -11.07
CA PRO A 396 -21.63 34.95 -12.34
C PRO A 396 -20.62 33.85 -12.71
N ARG A 397 -20.88 33.19 -13.85
CA ARG A 397 -20.44 31.81 -14.12
C ARG A 397 -18.94 31.61 -14.33
N GLN A 398 -18.20 32.58 -14.88
CA GLN A 398 -16.88 32.29 -15.46
C GLN A 398 -15.70 32.46 -14.48
N GLN A 399 -15.64 33.57 -13.74
CA GLN A 399 -14.51 33.88 -12.85
C GLN A 399 -14.50 33.01 -11.58
N ARG A 400 -15.70 32.64 -11.09
CA ARG A 400 -15.86 31.75 -9.94
C ARG A 400 -15.49 30.30 -10.29
N GLN A 401 -15.87 29.80 -11.48
CA GLN A 401 -15.51 28.45 -11.93
C GLN A 401 -13.99 28.25 -12.01
N LEU A 402 -13.26 29.26 -12.52
CA LEU A 402 -11.80 29.20 -12.61
C LEU A 402 -11.15 29.11 -11.20
N ARG A 403 -11.62 29.90 -10.23
CA ARG A 403 -11.11 29.85 -8.84
C ARG A 403 -11.36 28.50 -8.17
N TRP A 404 -12.57 27.95 -8.28
CA TRP A 404 -12.90 26.65 -7.67
C TRP A 404 -12.17 25.47 -8.32
N SER A 405 -11.81 25.58 -9.61
CA SER A 405 -11.01 24.57 -10.31
C SER A 405 -9.57 24.43 -9.77
N VAL A 406 -9.07 25.44 -9.05
CA VAL A 406 -7.75 25.43 -8.39
C VAL A 406 -7.88 25.16 -6.89
N ILE A 407 -8.84 25.83 -6.22
CA ILE A 407 -9.00 25.74 -4.77
C ILE A 407 -9.42 24.34 -4.32
N LEU A 408 -10.35 23.67 -5.02
CA LEU A 408 -10.80 22.33 -4.61
C LEU A 408 -9.69 21.28 -4.67
N PRO A 409 -8.90 21.17 -5.77
CA PRO A 409 -7.74 20.31 -5.78
C PRO A 409 -6.70 20.64 -4.71
N ALA A 410 -6.37 21.91 -4.53
CA ALA A 410 -5.42 22.31 -3.51
C ALA A 410 -5.89 21.93 -2.10
N ALA A 411 -7.17 22.15 -1.79
CA ALA A 411 -7.78 21.74 -0.53
C ALA A 411 -7.80 20.22 -0.35
N ALA A 412 -8.10 19.45 -1.40
CA ALA A 412 -8.07 17.99 -1.33
C ALA A 412 -6.65 17.47 -1.06
N ALA A 413 -5.65 18.03 -1.74
CA ALA A 413 -4.24 17.72 -1.52
C ALA A 413 -3.80 18.08 -0.11
N ALA A 414 -4.18 19.27 0.39
CA ALA A 414 -3.86 19.70 1.76
C ALA A 414 -4.48 18.78 2.83
N ILE A 415 -5.75 18.39 2.66
CA ILE A 415 -6.41 17.42 3.57
C ILE A 415 -5.67 16.09 3.54
N LEU A 416 -5.33 15.56 2.36
CA LEU A 416 -4.59 14.30 2.22
C LEU A 416 -3.18 14.37 2.83
N MET A 417 -2.45 15.46 2.61
CA MET A 417 -1.12 15.66 3.18
C MET A 417 -1.19 15.73 4.71
N LEU A 418 -2.14 16.51 5.26
CA LEU A 418 -2.36 16.58 6.69
C LEU A 418 -2.70 15.19 7.26
N ASP A 419 -3.56 14.44 6.59
CA ASP A 419 -3.96 13.09 6.98
C ASP A 419 -2.76 12.15 7.15
N LEU A 420 -1.98 11.99 6.08
CA LEU A 420 -0.83 11.10 6.07
C LEU A 420 0.26 11.58 7.03
N PHE A 421 0.44 12.89 7.18
CA PHE A 421 1.41 13.47 8.11
C PHE A 421 1.03 13.21 9.57
N LEU A 422 -0.26 13.31 9.93
CA LEU A 422 -0.72 13.03 11.29
C LEU A 422 -0.49 11.57 11.73
N VAL A 423 -0.47 10.62 10.78
CA VAL A 423 -0.18 9.20 11.07
C VAL A 423 1.33 8.92 11.05
N LEU A 424 2.03 9.32 9.99
CA LEU A 424 3.37 8.81 9.67
C LEU A 424 4.47 9.85 9.83
N GLY A 425 4.13 11.13 10.01
CA GLY A 425 5.10 12.25 9.99
C GLY A 425 6.19 12.13 11.05
N ASN A 426 5.88 11.51 12.19
CA ASN A 426 6.81 11.30 13.30
C ASN A 426 7.18 9.81 13.50
N PHE A 427 6.93 8.96 12.50
CA PHE A 427 7.27 7.53 12.60
C PHE A 427 8.78 7.30 12.53
N ASN A 428 9.45 7.95 11.57
CA ASN A 428 10.91 7.86 11.46
C ASN A 428 11.55 8.74 12.54
N PRO A 429 12.45 8.20 13.38
CA PRO A 429 13.11 8.99 14.40
C PRO A 429 14.06 10.01 13.76
N ALA A 430 14.07 11.23 14.31
CA ALA A 430 15.14 12.19 14.08
C ALA A 430 16.23 11.95 15.15
N SER A 431 17.05 10.93 14.95
CA SER A 431 18.17 10.61 15.85
C SER A 431 19.36 11.51 15.57
N ASP A 432 20.10 11.85 16.64
CA ASP A 432 21.34 12.60 16.54
C ASP A 432 22.39 11.79 15.74
N PRO A 433 22.92 12.32 14.61
CA PRO A 433 23.94 11.63 13.83
C PRO A 433 25.24 11.40 14.62
N ASP A 434 25.51 12.17 15.67
CA ASP A 434 26.72 12.01 16.50
C ASP A 434 26.71 10.67 17.26
N LEU A 435 25.54 10.03 17.43
CA LEU A 435 25.45 8.68 17.98
C LEU A 435 26.17 7.63 17.13
N LEU A 436 26.40 7.90 15.83
CA LEU A 436 27.17 7.02 14.95
C LEU A 436 28.68 7.17 15.12
N GLN A 437 29.16 8.24 15.78
CA GLN A 437 30.58 8.49 16.02
C GLN A 437 31.07 7.86 17.33
N VAL A 438 30.15 7.40 18.18
CA VAL A 438 30.50 6.77 19.46
C VAL A 438 31.12 5.39 19.20
N THR A 439 32.38 5.23 19.60
CA THR A 439 33.06 3.93 19.61
C THR A 439 33.06 3.40 21.05
N PRO A 440 32.30 2.34 21.37
CA PRO A 440 32.29 1.74 22.69
C PRO A 440 33.69 1.22 23.08
N PRO A 441 34.09 1.24 24.36
CA PRO A 441 35.39 0.72 24.80
C PRO A 441 35.65 -0.74 24.39
N SER A 442 34.61 -1.58 24.36
CA SER A 442 34.71 -2.97 23.88
C SER A 442 35.04 -3.08 22.39
N VAL A 443 34.58 -2.12 21.58
CA VAL A 443 34.89 -2.06 20.15
C VAL A 443 36.32 -1.55 19.95
N ALA A 444 36.72 -0.49 20.67
CA ALA A 444 38.09 0.02 20.62
C ALA A 444 39.11 -1.06 21.00
N PHE A 445 38.83 -1.85 22.05
CA PHE A 445 39.65 -2.99 22.43
C PHE A 445 39.86 -4.00 21.30
N LEU A 446 38.80 -4.32 20.54
CA LEU A 446 38.90 -5.24 19.40
C LEU A 446 39.64 -4.63 18.20
N GLN A 447 39.56 -3.31 18.02
CA GLN A 447 40.27 -2.59 16.96
C GLN A 447 41.77 -2.48 17.21
N ASP A 448 42.18 -2.49 18.49
CA ASP A 448 43.59 -2.43 18.90
C ASP A 448 44.36 -3.74 18.65
N ASP A 449 43.67 -4.85 18.36
CA ASP A 449 44.30 -6.14 18.02
C ASP A 449 44.39 -6.35 16.49
N PRO A 450 45.52 -6.05 15.84
CA PRO A 450 45.68 -6.22 14.40
C PRO A 450 45.82 -7.69 13.97
N SER A 451 45.99 -8.63 14.91
CA SER A 451 46.06 -10.06 14.61
C SER A 451 44.67 -10.69 14.45
N LEU A 452 43.62 -10.00 14.91
CA LEU A 452 42.25 -10.44 14.87
C LEU A 452 41.70 -10.39 13.44
N PHE A 453 41.61 -11.54 12.77
CA PHE A 453 41.09 -11.63 11.41
C PHE A 453 39.55 -11.48 11.36
N ARG A 454 38.81 -12.17 12.25
CA ARG A 454 37.34 -12.14 12.30
C ARG A 454 36.81 -12.30 13.72
N VAL A 455 35.58 -11.81 13.95
CA VAL A 455 34.86 -11.90 15.23
C VAL A 455 33.53 -12.63 15.08
N THR A 456 33.04 -13.16 16.19
CA THR A 456 31.67 -13.65 16.40
C THR A 456 31.22 -13.17 17.78
N THR A 457 29.97 -13.45 18.15
CA THR A 457 29.51 -13.18 19.52
C THR A 457 29.05 -14.45 20.20
N PHE A 458 29.26 -14.47 21.50
CA PHE A 458 28.71 -15.45 22.42
C PHE A 458 27.50 -14.83 23.14
N GLU A 459 26.34 -15.47 23.04
CA GLU A 459 25.09 -15.05 23.72
C GLU A 459 24.72 -16.05 24.83
N GLY A 460 25.32 -15.88 26.01
CA GLY A 460 24.95 -16.64 27.21
C GLY A 460 23.64 -16.17 27.85
N GLU A 461 23.22 -16.87 28.92
CA GLU A 461 22.03 -16.50 29.70
C GLU A 461 22.14 -15.07 30.24
N GLY A 462 21.08 -14.27 30.05
CA GLY A 462 21.05 -12.87 30.48
C GLY A 462 21.83 -11.88 29.60
N THR A 463 22.52 -12.33 28.55
CA THR A 463 23.13 -11.43 27.56
C THR A 463 22.08 -10.89 26.59
N SER A 464 22.31 -9.69 26.07
CA SER A 464 21.47 -9.10 25.02
C SER A 464 22.29 -8.92 23.75
N LYS A 465 21.65 -9.15 22.59
CA LYS A 465 22.05 -8.97 21.17
C LYS A 465 23.24 -8.05 20.89
N THR A 466 24.39 -8.35 21.48
CA THR A 466 25.60 -7.53 21.44
C THR A 466 26.16 -7.69 20.05
N LEU A 467 26.49 -6.56 19.40
CA LEU A 467 27.01 -6.57 18.03
C LEU A 467 26.15 -7.45 17.11
N ASN A 468 24.87 -7.09 16.92
CA ASN A 468 23.95 -7.83 16.05
C ASN A 468 24.56 -8.07 14.66
N ALA A 469 24.19 -9.15 13.98
CA ALA A 469 24.80 -9.51 12.69
C ALA A 469 24.84 -8.31 11.71
N ASN A 470 25.93 -8.22 10.96
CA ASN A 470 26.36 -7.08 10.14
C ASN A 470 26.86 -5.87 10.94
N THR A 471 26.30 -5.50 12.10
CA THR A 471 26.68 -4.23 12.79
C THR A 471 28.17 -4.03 13.11
N PRO A 472 29.01 -5.06 13.36
CA PRO A 472 30.44 -4.87 13.54
C PRO A 472 31.15 -4.20 12.34
N TRP A 473 30.60 -4.30 11.14
CA TRP A 473 31.16 -3.70 9.92
C TRP A 473 31.34 -2.17 10.02
N MET A 474 30.53 -1.49 10.83
CA MET A 474 30.58 -0.03 11.02
C MET A 474 31.85 0.37 11.76
N ALA A 475 32.39 -0.55 12.56
CA ALA A 475 33.66 -0.39 13.26
C ALA A 475 34.84 -1.04 12.52
N GLY A 476 34.64 -1.50 11.27
CA GLY A 476 35.67 -2.20 10.51
C GLY A 476 35.99 -3.62 11.01
N LEU A 477 35.19 -4.16 11.94
CA LEU A 477 35.37 -5.51 12.47
C LEU A 477 34.72 -6.53 11.52
N GLN A 478 35.47 -7.58 11.15
CA GLN A 478 35.00 -8.61 10.22
C GLN A 478 34.17 -9.67 10.96
N ASP A 479 32.85 -9.62 10.86
CA ASP A 479 31.96 -10.60 11.50
C ASP A 479 31.87 -11.90 10.68
N VAL A 480 32.03 -13.06 11.33
CA VAL A 480 31.76 -14.36 10.69
C VAL A 480 30.26 -14.61 10.51
N ARG A 481 29.42 -13.92 11.29
CA ARG A 481 27.97 -13.99 11.12
C ARG A 481 27.55 -13.00 10.04
N GLY A 482 26.29 -13.10 9.62
CA GLY A 482 25.71 -12.15 8.69
C GLY A 482 24.20 -12.23 8.67
N TYR A 483 23.56 -11.10 8.37
CA TYR A 483 22.18 -11.05 7.93
C TYR A 483 22.15 -10.94 6.41
N ASP A 484 21.79 -12.02 5.74
CA ASP A 484 21.64 -12.08 4.29
C ASP A 484 20.51 -13.05 3.91
N SER A 485 19.65 -12.65 2.97
CA SER A 485 18.56 -13.50 2.51
C SER A 485 19.02 -14.73 1.71
N ILE A 486 20.28 -14.76 1.28
CA ILE A 486 20.83 -15.75 0.35
C ILE A 486 22.18 -16.23 0.88
N ILE A 487 22.15 -16.85 2.06
CA ILE A 487 23.35 -17.44 2.66
C ILE A 487 23.72 -18.71 1.86
N PRO A 488 25.00 -18.90 1.45
CA PRO A 488 25.45 -20.12 0.80
C PRO A 488 25.23 -21.35 1.69
N ARG A 489 24.69 -22.43 1.12
CA ARG A 489 24.42 -23.68 1.84
C ARG A 489 25.67 -24.26 2.49
N GLN A 490 26.81 -24.18 1.81
CA GLN A 490 28.11 -24.62 2.33
C GLN A 490 28.50 -23.87 3.60
N TYR A 491 28.25 -22.55 3.64
CA TYR A 491 28.59 -21.75 4.82
C TYR A 491 27.68 -22.09 6.00
N VAL A 492 26.39 -22.31 5.75
CA VAL A 492 25.46 -22.79 6.76
C VAL A 492 25.89 -24.15 7.32
N GLN A 493 26.27 -25.09 6.46
CA GLN A 493 26.77 -26.41 6.89
C GLN A 493 28.04 -26.30 7.73
N TYR A 494 28.97 -25.43 7.35
CA TYR A 494 30.17 -25.14 8.13
C TYR A 494 29.82 -24.63 9.53
N MET A 495 28.95 -23.62 9.63
CA MET A 495 28.54 -23.07 10.93
C MET A 495 27.74 -24.07 11.76
N GLN A 496 26.92 -24.92 11.13
CA GLN A 496 26.18 -26.00 11.79
C GLN A 496 27.08 -27.11 12.34
N ALA A 497 28.26 -27.32 11.76
CA ALA A 497 29.24 -28.28 12.28
C ALA A 497 29.89 -27.80 13.58
N ILE A 498 29.87 -26.49 13.86
CA ILE A 498 30.30 -25.91 15.12
C ILE A 498 29.14 -25.93 16.12
N GLU A 499 28.01 -25.30 15.76
CA GLU A 499 26.83 -25.20 16.63
C GLU A 499 25.52 -25.09 15.82
N PRO A 500 24.40 -25.70 16.27
CA PRO A 500 23.10 -25.58 15.61
C PRO A 500 22.64 -24.14 15.33
N GLN A 501 22.28 -23.87 14.08
CA GLN A 501 21.95 -22.53 13.59
C GLN A 501 20.45 -22.21 13.74
N GLY A 502 20.05 -21.78 14.95
CA GLY A 502 18.66 -21.42 15.26
C GLY A 502 18.07 -20.18 14.57
N GLN A 503 18.89 -19.29 13.99
CA GLN A 503 18.42 -18.03 13.40
C GLN A 503 18.27 -18.01 11.87
N LEU A 504 18.47 -19.15 11.19
CA LEU A 504 18.40 -19.23 9.71
C LEU A 504 17.05 -18.78 9.14
N LEU A 505 15.93 -19.04 9.85
CA LEU A 505 14.60 -18.59 9.44
C LEU A 505 14.49 -17.06 9.35
N TYR A 506 15.33 -16.35 10.11
CA TYR A 506 15.42 -14.89 10.10
C TYR A 506 16.53 -14.37 9.19
N ASN A 507 17.05 -15.20 8.28
CA ASN A 507 18.13 -14.87 7.35
C ASN A 507 19.44 -14.52 8.06
N ARG A 508 19.75 -15.22 9.15
CA ARG A 508 20.94 -14.95 9.97
C ARG A 508 21.73 -16.21 10.27
N ILE A 509 23.05 -16.06 10.28
CA ILE A 509 23.94 -16.96 11.02
C ILE A 509 23.85 -16.61 12.49
N SER A 510 23.62 -17.62 13.33
CA SER A 510 23.45 -17.46 14.78
C SER A 510 24.76 -17.01 15.45
N PRO A 511 24.67 -16.31 16.60
CA PRO A 511 25.76 -16.29 17.56
C PRO A 511 25.99 -17.68 18.15
N PHE A 512 27.08 -17.84 18.90
CA PHE A 512 27.31 -19.06 19.68
C PHE A 512 26.61 -18.95 21.03
N TYR A 513 25.99 -20.05 21.47
CA TYR A 513 25.28 -20.14 22.75
C TYR A 513 25.97 -21.09 23.73
N ASP A 514 26.75 -22.05 23.22
CA ASP A 514 27.51 -23.00 24.03
C ASP A 514 28.98 -22.57 24.15
N PRO A 515 29.53 -22.43 25.38
CA PRO A 515 30.96 -22.18 25.57
C PRO A 515 31.87 -23.20 24.89
N ALA A 516 31.42 -24.45 24.66
CA ALA A 516 32.17 -25.48 23.96
C ALA A 516 32.38 -25.18 22.46
N SER A 517 31.65 -24.21 21.90
CA SER A 517 31.77 -23.75 20.51
C SER A 517 32.90 -22.72 20.31
N LEU A 518 33.50 -22.20 21.38
CA LEU A 518 34.64 -21.27 21.38
C LEU A 518 35.96 -22.02 21.40
#